data_AF-A0A7C7C2V9-F1
#
_entry.id   AF-A0A7C7C2V9-F1
#
_cell.length_a   1.000
_cell.length_b   1.000
_cell.length_c   1.000
_cell.angle_alpha   90.00
_cell.angle_beta   90.00
_cell.angle_gamma   90.00
#
_symmetry.space_group_name_H-M   'P 1'
#
loop_
_entity.id
_entity.type
_entity.pdbx_description
1 polymer ?
#
loop_
_entity_poly.entity_id
_entity_poly.type
_entity_poly.pdbx_seq_one_letter_code
_entity_poly.pdbx_strand_id
1 'polypeptide(L)'
;MATKPANAKQKQWMKDIAEWAENNIQILYGNEWSNKPIQLHHVLGRSAKHNKVAIGHEFVLPVPFVLHDVSSDHPSNVTHYKHKFTDKYGKQRDLFLQMIEDMRDYGYELPPYDVCESIRGTSA
;
A
#
# COMPACT_ATOMS: atom_id res chain seq x y z
N MET A 1 22.63 4.21 -5.21
CA MET A 1 22.64 2.75 -4.95
C MET A 1 21.48 2.12 -5.72
N ALA A 2 21.72 1.06 -6.48
CA ALA A 2 20.64 0.37 -7.18
C ALA A 2 19.66 -0.26 -6.17
N THR A 3 18.36 -0.09 -6.40
CA THR A 3 17.31 -0.73 -5.60
C THR A 3 17.45 -2.24 -5.71
N LYS A 4 17.57 -2.95 -4.58
CA LYS A 4 17.56 -4.41 -4.60
C LYS A 4 16.18 -4.89 -5.07
N PRO A 5 16.12 -5.82 -6.03
CA PRO A 5 14.84 -6.39 -6.46
C PRO A 5 14.16 -7.11 -5.29
N ALA A 6 12.83 -7.18 -5.35
CA ALA A 6 12.04 -7.92 -4.37
C ALA A 6 12.46 -9.40 -4.35
N ASN A 7 12.64 -9.96 -3.16
CA ASN A 7 12.88 -11.39 -2.96
C ASN A 7 11.56 -12.19 -3.17
N ALA A 8 11.63 -13.51 -3.04
CA ALA A 8 10.46 -14.38 -3.26
C ALA A 8 9.29 -14.06 -2.32
N LYS A 9 9.55 -13.84 -1.03
CA LYS A 9 8.51 -13.50 -0.04
C LYS A 9 7.90 -12.13 -0.31
N GLN A 10 8.70 -11.13 -0.65
CA GLN A 10 8.23 -9.79 -1.01
C GLN A 10 7.37 -9.81 -2.28
N LYS A 11 7.75 -10.64 -3.27
CA LYS A 11 6.92 -10.86 -4.46
C LYS A 11 5.60 -11.55 -4.13
N GLN A 12 5.62 -12.52 -3.22
CA GLN A 12 4.40 -13.18 -2.76
C GLN A 12 3.49 -12.20 -2.03
N TRP A 13 4.03 -11.41 -1.10
CA TRP A 13 3.31 -10.34 -0.41
C TRP A 13 2.59 -9.39 -1.37
N MET A 14 3.27 -8.93 -2.42
CA MET A 14 2.65 -8.06 -3.44
C MET A 14 1.54 -8.78 -4.22
N LYS A 15 1.64 -10.09 -4.47
CA LYS A 15 0.56 -10.87 -5.09
C LYS A 15 -0.62 -11.02 -4.14
N ASP A 16 -0.36 -11.29 -2.87
CA ASP A 16 -1.39 -11.45 -1.83
C ASP A 16 -2.19 -10.15 -1.67
N ILE A 17 -1.51 -8.99 -1.67
CA ILE A 17 -2.18 -7.68 -1.68
C ILE A 17 -3.07 -7.54 -2.93
N ALA A 18 -2.56 -7.92 -4.10
CA ALA A 18 -3.31 -7.77 -5.35
C ALA A 18 -4.56 -8.65 -5.35
N GLU A 19 -4.44 -9.91 -4.90
CA GLU A 19 -5.54 -10.86 -4.76
C GLU A 19 -6.58 -10.37 -3.74
N TRP A 20 -6.12 -9.94 -2.56
CA TRP A 20 -7.01 -9.38 -1.53
C TRP A 20 -7.80 -8.17 -2.05
N ALA A 21 -7.13 -7.29 -2.81
CA ALA A 21 -7.73 -6.07 -3.34
C ALA A 21 -8.86 -6.33 -4.34
N GLU A 22 -8.87 -7.48 -5.03
CA GLU A 22 -9.92 -7.81 -6.02
C GLU A 22 -11.32 -7.72 -5.41
N ASN A 23 -11.46 -8.10 -4.14
CA ASN A 23 -12.76 -8.15 -3.45
C ASN A 23 -12.91 -7.15 -2.30
N ASN A 24 -11.83 -6.51 -1.85
CA ASN A 24 -11.81 -5.78 -0.59
C ASN A 24 -11.35 -4.32 -0.69
N ILE A 25 -11.02 -3.82 -1.90
CA ILE A 25 -10.49 -2.46 -2.10
C ILE A 25 -11.39 -1.33 -1.51
N GLN A 26 -12.70 -1.57 -1.43
CA GLN A 26 -13.65 -0.64 -0.83
C GLN A 26 -13.44 -0.39 0.66
N ILE A 27 -12.78 -1.32 1.37
CA ILE A 27 -12.43 -1.15 2.79
C ILE A 27 -11.52 0.07 2.97
N LEU A 28 -10.67 0.35 1.99
CA LEU A 28 -9.70 1.46 2.04
C LEU A 28 -10.25 2.76 1.44
N TYR A 29 -11.01 2.67 0.34
CA TYR A 29 -11.33 3.85 -0.46
C TYR A 29 -12.83 4.12 -0.63
N GLY A 30 -13.70 3.22 -0.19
CA GLY A 30 -15.15 3.31 -0.39
C GLY A 30 -15.67 2.46 -1.55
N ASN A 31 -16.98 2.20 -1.54
CA ASN A 31 -17.68 1.28 -2.44
C ASN A 31 -17.59 1.69 -3.93
N GLU A 32 -17.36 2.96 -4.24
CA GLU A 32 -17.22 3.40 -5.63
C GLU A 32 -15.98 2.82 -6.34
N TRP A 33 -15.03 2.31 -5.57
CA TRP A 33 -13.80 1.71 -6.07
C TRP A 33 -13.84 0.19 -6.19
N SER A 34 -14.92 -0.46 -5.78
CA SER A 34 -15.10 -1.91 -5.97
C SER A 34 -14.97 -2.28 -7.46
N ASN A 35 -14.27 -3.38 -7.75
CA ASN A 35 -14.03 -3.91 -9.09
C ASN A 35 -13.29 -2.94 -10.05
N LYS A 36 -12.67 -1.87 -9.54
CA LYS A 36 -11.84 -0.98 -10.36
C LYS A 36 -10.44 -1.58 -10.51
N PRO A 37 -9.78 -1.40 -11.67
CA PRO A 37 -8.41 -1.84 -11.84
C PRO A 37 -7.49 -1.11 -10.85
N ILE A 38 -6.56 -1.85 -10.25
CA ILE A 38 -5.62 -1.35 -9.24
C ILE A 38 -4.17 -1.38 -9.73
N GLN A 39 -3.32 -0.62 -9.05
CA GLN A 39 -1.87 -0.67 -9.15
C GLN A 39 -1.28 -0.76 -7.73
N LEU A 40 -0.12 -1.39 -7.60
CA LEU A 40 0.60 -1.51 -6.33
C LEU A 40 1.50 -0.30 -6.09
N HIS A 41 1.09 0.54 -5.15
CA HIS A 41 1.78 1.75 -4.74
C HIS A 41 2.79 1.47 -3.63
N HIS A 42 4.08 1.76 -3.87
CA HIS A 42 5.09 1.70 -2.81
C HIS A 42 5.14 3.03 -2.07
N VAL A 43 4.58 3.09 -0.86
CA VAL A 43 4.26 4.35 -0.16
C VAL A 43 5.46 5.28 0.03
N LEU A 44 6.63 4.72 0.35
CA LEU A 44 7.89 5.44 0.52
C LEU A 44 8.96 5.06 -0.51
N GLY A 45 8.56 4.32 -1.54
CA GLY A 45 9.46 3.75 -2.55
C GLY A 45 10.13 2.44 -2.13
N ARG A 46 10.57 1.69 -3.13
CA ARG A 46 11.09 0.31 -3.02
C ARG A 46 12.34 0.15 -2.13
N SER A 47 13.15 1.19 -2.01
CA SER A 47 14.39 1.15 -1.21
C SER A 47 14.23 1.74 0.19
N ALA A 48 13.01 2.05 0.60
CA ALA A 48 12.76 2.72 1.87
C ALA A 48 13.24 1.90 3.06
N LYS A 49 13.82 2.61 4.02
CA LYS A 49 14.19 2.09 5.34
C LYS A 49 13.66 3.04 6.40
N HIS A 50 13.18 2.46 7.49
CA HIS A 50 12.78 3.22 8.67
C HIS A 50 13.33 2.51 9.91
N ASN A 51 13.93 3.28 10.84
CA ASN A 51 14.62 2.73 12.01
C ASN A 51 15.58 1.57 11.69
N LYS A 52 16.34 1.69 10.59
CA LYS A 52 17.26 0.68 10.03
C LYS A 52 16.60 -0.60 9.49
N VAL A 53 15.28 -0.75 9.60
CA VAL A 53 14.49 -1.84 9.02
C VAL A 53 14.16 -1.50 7.56
N ALA A 54 14.34 -2.45 6.65
CA ALA A 54 13.90 -2.29 5.27
C ALA A 54 12.39 -2.53 5.20
N ILE A 55 11.66 -1.54 4.68
CA ILE A 55 10.19 -1.57 4.63
C ILE A 55 9.66 -1.33 3.21
N GLY A 56 10.52 -0.99 2.25
CA GLY A 56 10.07 -0.47 0.96
C GLY A 56 9.26 -1.43 0.11
N HIS A 57 9.54 -2.74 0.17
CA HIS A 57 8.78 -3.75 -0.60
C HIS A 57 7.58 -4.31 0.17
N GLU A 58 7.50 -4.01 1.46
CA GLU A 58 6.45 -4.45 2.36
C GLU A 58 5.40 -3.35 2.56
N PHE A 59 5.81 -2.08 2.57
CA PHE A 59 4.91 -0.93 2.69
C PHE A 59 4.31 -0.56 1.34
N VAL A 60 3.39 -1.41 0.90
CA VAL A 60 2.72 -1.35 -0.39
C VAL A 60 1.21 -1.29 -0.17
N LEU A 61 0.54 -0.42 -0.91
CA LEU A 61 -0.92 -0.32 -0.95
C LEU A 61 -1.45 -0.69 -2.33
N PRO A 62 -2.57 -1.44 -2.43
CA PRO A 62 -3.35 -1.46 -3.64
C PRO A 62 -4.04 -0.11 -3.76
N VAL A 63 -3.92 0.55 -4.91
CA VAL A 63 -4.55 1.84 -5.17
C VAL A 63 -5.27 1.75 -6.51
N PRO A 64 -6.55 2.17 -6.61
CA PRO A 64 -7.22 2.28 -7.90
C PRO A 64 -6.38 3.02 -8.93
N PHE A 65 -6.34 2.53 -10.16
CA PHE A 65 -5.49 3.08 -11.23
C PHE A 65 -5.65 4.60 -11.39
N VAL A 66 -6.90 5.09 -11.36
CA VAL A 66 -7.21 6.53 -11.47
C VAL A 66 -6.68 7.36 -10.30
N LEU A 67 -6.46 6.75 -9.13
CA LEU A 67 -5.90 7.40 -7.96
C LEU A 67 -4.37 7.28 -7.89
N HIS A 68 -3.71 6.62 -8.84
CA HIS A 68 -2.28 6.33 -8.77
C HIS A 68 -1.50 6.60 -10.05
N ASP A 69 -2.07 6.32 -11.21
CA ASP A 69 -1.34 6.39 -12.46
C ASP A 69 -0.92 7.83 -12.78
N VAL A 70 0.34 8.04 -13.15
CA VAL A 70 0.91 9.37 -13.39
C VAL A 70 0.26 10.10 -14.56
N SER A 71 -0.41 9.38 -15.47
CA SER A 71 -1.18 9.98 -16.57
C SER A 71 -2.58 10.43 -16.15
N SER A 72 -3.06 10.05 -14.96
CA SER A 72 -4.38 10.44 -14.47
C SER A 72 -4.35 11.81 -13.79
N ASP A 73 -5.32 12.65 -14.12
CA ASP A 73 -5.53 14.00 -13.59
C ASP A 73 -6.51 14.05 -12.40
N HIS A 74 -6.93 12.89 -11.88
CA HIS A 74 -7.91 12.83 -10.79
C HIS A 74 -7.47 13.70 -9.59
N PRO A 75 -8.37 14.50 -8.98
CA PRO A 75 -8.01 15.47 -7.95
C PRO A 75 -7.43 14.84 -6.68
N SER A 76 -7.68 13.55 -6.47
CA SER A 76 -7.12 12.76 -5.39
C SER A 76 -6.08 11.75 -5.88
N ASN A 77 -5.36 12.00 -6.97
CA ASN A 77 -4.25 11.13 -7.38
C ASN A 77 -3.10 11.22 -6.36
N VAL A 78 -2.68 10.09 -5.78
CA VAL A 78 -1.66 10.01 -4.73
C VAL A 78 -0.27 10.44 -5.20
N THR A 79 0.03 10.29 -6.50
CA THR A 79 1.35 10.64 -7.07
C THR A 79 1.51 12.14 -7.29
N HIS A 80 0.43 12.83 -7.66
CA HIS A 80 0.43 14.27 -7.94
C HIS A 80 -0.03 15.11 -6.75
N TYR A 81 -1.03 14.63 -6.03
CA TYR A 81 -1.80 15.40 -5.04
C TYR A 81 -1.88 14.66 -3.70
N LYS A 82 -0.73 14.20 -3.18
CA LYS A 82 -0.65 13.43 -1.92
C LYS A 82 -1.45 14.05 -0.77
N HIS A 83 -1.42 15.38 -0.59
CA HIS A 83 -2.21 16.05 0.45
C HIS A 83 -3.71 15.84 0.26
N LYS A 84 -4.25 16.05 -0.96
CA LYS A 84 -5.67 15.84 -1.26
C LYS A 84 -6.08 14.38 -1.16
N PHE A 85 -5.19 13.46 -1.49
CA PHE A 85 -5.40 12.04 -1.25
C PHE A 85 -5.55 11.78 0.24
N THR A 86 -4.63 12.29 1.06
CA THR A 86 -4.67 12.14 2.51
C THR A 86 -5.88 12.81 3.16
N ASP A 87 -6.29 13.98 2.69
CA ASP A 87 -7.48 14.67 3.18
C ASP A 87 -8.76 13.85 2.91
N LYS A 88 -8.80 13.11 1.79
CA LYS A 88 -9.97 12.31 1.39
C LYS A 88 -9.99 10.91 2.01
N TYR A 89 -8.87 10.21 2.01
CA TYR A 89 -8.80 8.78 2.37
C TYR A 89 -8.02 8.51 3.66
N GLY A 90 -7.38 9.52 4.24
CA GLY A 90 -6.51 9.37 5.40
C GLY A 90 -5.05 9.07 5.04
N LYS A 91 -4.24 8.88 6.08
CA LYS A 91 -2.80 8.64 5.92
C LYS A 91 -2.54 7.27 5.32
N GLN A 92 -1.53 7.17 4.47
CA GLN A 92 -1.21 5.91 3.79
C GLN A 92 -0.74 4.84 4.77
N ARG A 93 -0.05 5.23 5.85
CA ARG A 93 0.25 4.31 6.95
C ARG A 93 -1.02 3.72 7.55
N ASP A 94 -2.03 4.55 7.82
CA ASP A 94 -3.24 4.10 8.50
C ASP A 94 -4.06 3.18 7.59
N LEU A 95 -4.13 3.49 6.29
CA LEU A 95 -4.70 2.60 5.28
C LEU A 95 -3.98 1.25 5.20
N PHE A 96 -2.64 1.26 5.29
CA PHE A 96 -1.86 0.02 5.29
C PHE A 96 -2.15 -0.82 6.54
N LEU A 97 -2.22 -0.18 7.72
CA LEU A 97 -2.55 -0.86 8.97
C LEU A 97 -3.96 -1.48 8.91
N GLN A 98 -4.93 -0.76 8.34
CA GLN A 98 -6.27 -1.28 8.12
C GLN A 98 -6.27 -2.48 7.17
N MET A 99 -5.53 -2.41 6.07
CA MET A 99 -5.38 -3.52 5.11
C MET A 99 -4.79 -4.77 5.77
N ILE A 100 -3.67 -4.64 6.50
CA ILE A 100 -3.03 -5.82 7.10
C ILE A 100 -3.87 -6.44 8.23
N GLU A 101 -4.67 -5.64 8.94
CA GLU A 101 -5.61 -6.15 9.94
C GLU A 101 -6.70 -6.99 9.27
N ASP A 102 -7.27 -6.51 8.16
CA ASP A 102 -8.26 -7.26 7.39
C ASP A 102 -7.65 -8.52 6.76
N MET A 103 -6.50 -8.40 6.08
CA MET A 103 -5.78 -9.54 5.51
C MET A 103 -5.43 -10.63 6.54
N ARG A 104 -5.12 -10.24 7.79
CA ARG A 104 -4.91 -11.21 8.88
C ARG A 104 -6.16 -12.04 9.14
N ASP A 105 -7.32 -11.39 9.15
CA ASP A 105 -8.60 -12.04 9.45
C ASP A 105 -9.01 -13.00 8.31
N TYR A 106 -8.55 -12.74 7.08
CA TYR A 106 -8.64 -13.66 5.94
C TYR A 106 -7.55 -14.74 5.90
N GLY A 107 -6.60 -14.74 6.85
CA GLY A 107 -5.57 -15.79 6.98
C GLY A 107 -4.33 -15.62 6.10
N TYR A 108 -4.08 -14.43 5.54
CA TYR A 108 -2.87 -14.16 4.76
C TYR A 108 -1.61 -14.12 5.65
N GLU A 109 -0.46 -14.51 5.09
CA GLU A 109 0.84 -14.33 5.74
C GLU A 109 1.24 -12.85 5.71
N LEU A 110 1.33 -12.23 6.88
CA LEU A 110 1.72 -10.83 7.00
C LEU A 110 3.24 -10.64 6.95
N PRO A 111 3.73 -9.42 6.66
CA PRO A 111 5.13 -9.07 6.87
C PRO A 111 5.57 -9.32 8.33
N PRO A 112 6.89 -9.52 8.55
CA PRO A 112 7.43 -9.67 9.90
C PRO A 112 7.01 -8.55 10.85
N TYR A 113 6.82 -8.89 12.13
CA TYR A 113 6.32 -7.95 13.14
C TYR A 113 7.17 -6.66 13.24
N ASP A 114 8.49 -6.78 13.17
CA ASP A 114 9.42 -5.64 13.20
C ASP A 114 9.26 -4.70 11.99
N VAL A 115 8.93 -5.27 10.82
CA VAL A 115 8.59 -4.49 9.61
C VAL A 115 7.28 -3.74 9.84
N CYS A 116 6.23 -4.41 10.33
CA CYS A 116 4.93 -3.80 10.61
C CYS A 116 5.04 -2.67 11.64
N GLU A 117 5.76 -2.88 12.74
CA GLU A 117 5.99 -1.84 13.76
C GLU A 117 6.84 -0.69 13.23
N SER A 118 7.83 -0.98 12.38
CA SER A 118 8.61 0.07 11.73
C SER A 118 7.73 0.93 10.81
N ILE A 119 6.80 0.32 10.05
CA ILE A 119 5.82 1.06 9.22
C ILE A 119 4.87 1.89 10.09
N ARG A 120 4.37 1.34 11.20
CA ARG A 120 3.52 2.06 12.17
C ARG A 120 4.21 3.31 12.72
N GLY A 121 5.53 3.28 12.89
CA GLY A 121 6.32 4.43 13.34
C GLY A 121 6.51 5.54 12.28
N THR A 122 6.13 5.32 11.01
CA THR A 122 6.31 6.33 9.96
C THR A 122 5.28 7.47 10.09
N SER A 123 5.58 8.60 9.46
CA SER A 123 4.66 9.74 9.31
C SER A 123 3.87 9.73 7.99
N ALA A 124 3.87 8.59 7.28
CA ALA A 124 3.49 8.47 5.87
C ALA A 124 1.98 8.49 5.61
#